data_AF-A0A7W6EFF4-F1
#
_entry.id   AF-A0A7W6EFF4-F1
#
_cell.length_a   1.000
_cell.length_b   1.000
_cell.length_c   1.000
_cell.angle_alpha   90.00
_cell.angle_beta   90.00
_cell.angle_gamma   90.00
#
_symmetry.space_group_name_H-M   'P 1'
#
loop_
_entity.id
_entity.type
_entity.pdbx_description
1 polymer ?
#
loop_
_entity_poly.entity_id
_entity_poly.type
_entity_poly.pdbx_seq_one_letter_code
_entity_poly.pdbx_strand_id
1 'polypeptide(L)'
;MTDAPYAPLCEVLARALEQAAQGKGADRHANGQPFTDQPILTISRMVGPGFAIGQVMKKAQEANTMARRGNSQNAVFELLGAINYLAAAVILIEEEWRA
;
A
#
# COMPACT_ATOMS: atom_id res chain seq x y z
N MET A 1 -16.58 -11.58 11.39
CA MET A 1 -16.64 -12.65 10.38
C MET A 1 -17.19 -11.98 9.13
N THR A 2 -16.39 -11.79 8.09
CA THR A 2 -16.87 -11.21 6.83
C THR A 2 -17.73 -12.23 6.11
N ASP A 3 -18.87 -11.79 5.55
CA ASP A 3 -19.77 -12.68 4.83
C ASP A 3 -19.02 -13.38 3.69
N ALA A 4 -19.41 -14.63 3.38
CA ALA A 4 -18.78 -15.45 2.34
C ALA A 4 -18.55 -14.74 0.99
N PRO A 5 -19.43 -13.82 0.51
CA PRO A 5 -19.19 -13.07 -0.72
C PRO A 5 -17.98 -12.13 -0.70
N TYR A 6 -17.56 -11.66 0.48
CA TYR A 6 -16.46 -10.69 0.62
C TYR A 6 -15.12 -11.32 0.96
N ALA A 7 -15.09 -12.64 1.22
CA ALA A 7 -13.88 -13.34 1.63
C ALA A 7 -12.66 -13.09 0.71
N PRO A 8 -12.78 -13.09 -0.64
CA PRO A 8 -11.63 -12.83 -1.51
C PRO A 8 -11.07 -11.41 -1.37
N LEU A 9 -11.94 -10.41 -1.19
CA LEU A 9 -11.51 -9.02 -0.98
C LEU A 9 -10.80 -8.89 0.37
N CYS A 10 -11.36 -9.48 1.42
CA CYS A 10 -10.75 -9.48 2.75
C CYS A 10 -9.37 -10.13 2.73
N GLU A 11 -9.19 -11.22 1.99
CA GLU A 11 -7.89 -11.88 1.84
C GLU A 11 -6.85 -10.95 1.20
N VAL A 12 -7.22 -10.23 0.14
CA VAL A 12 -6.32 -9.26 -0.52
C VAL A 12 -5.93 -8.13 0.45
N LEU A 13 -6.90 -7.58 1.18
CA LEU A 13 -6.64 -6.51 2.15
C LEU A 13 -5.77 -7.01 3.32
N ALA A 14 -6.01 -8.22 3.82
CA ALA A 14 -5.19 -8.83 4.86
C ALA A 14 -3.74 -9.04 4.40
N ARG A 15 -3.53 -9.48 3.15
CA ARG A 15 -2.19 -9.64 2.56
C ARG A 15 -1.48 -8.31 2.35
N ALA A 16 -2.20 -7.24 1.99
CA ALA A 16 -1.62 -5.91 1.87
C ALA A 16 -1.16 -5.38 3.24
N LEU A 17 -2.00 -5.55 4.27
CA LEU A 17 -1.64 -5.23 5.65
C LEU A 17 -0.43 -6.03 6.12
N GLU A 18 -0.41 -7.34 5.88
CA GLU A 18 0.72 -8.20 6.20
C GLU A 18 2.00 -7.74 5.50
N GLN A 19 1.92 -7.37 4.22
CA GLN A 19 3.06 -6.83 3.49
C GLN A 19 3.58 -5.50 4.08
N ALA A 20 2.71 -4.62 4.57
CA ALA A 20 3.11 -3.38 5.25
C ALA A 20 3.71 -3.66 6.65
N ALA A 21 3.15 -4.64 7.37
CA ALA A 21 3.55 -4.97 8.74
C ALA A 21 4.85 -5.81 8.80
N GLN A 22 5.02 -6.74 7.87
CA GLN A 22 6.12 -7.72 7.85
C GLN A 22 7.10 -7.55 6.68
N GLY A 23 6.70 -6.87 5.60
CA GLY A 23 7.53 -6.71 4.40
C GLY A 23 8.70 -5.73 4.60
N LYS A 24 9.25 -5.19 3.50
CA LYS A 24 10.41 -4.27 3.50
C LYS A 24 10.35 -3.09 4.48
N GLY A 25 9.18 -2.76 5.04
CA GLY A 25 9.06 -2.02 6.29
C GLY A 25 9.90 -2.67 7.39
N ALA A 26 9.49 -3.78 7.97
CA ALA A 26 10.17 -4.42 9.11
C ALA A 26 11.69 -4.61 8.95
N ASP A 27 12.16 -5.09 7.78
CA ASP A 27 13.58 -5.44 7.58
C ASP A 27 14.47 -4.35 6.97
N ARG A 28 13.91 -3.29 6.33
CA ARG A 28 14.72 -2.25 5.67
C ARG A 28 14.33 -0.80 5.99
N HIS A 29 13.12 -0.50 6.46
CA HIS A 29 12.66 0.89 6.59
C HIS A 29 11.70 1.23 7.76
N ALA A 30 11.26 0.28 8.57
CA ALA A 30 10.29 0.52 9.63
C ALA A 30 10.96 0.71 10.99
N ASN A 31 12.13 0.14 11.30
CA ASN A 31 12.72 0.22 12.65
C ASN A 31 11.70 -0.08 13.80
N GLY A 32 10.62 -0.84 13.53
CA GLY A 32 9.51 -1.05 14.46
C GLY A 32 8.50 0.10 14.61
N GLN A 33 8.53 1.11 13.73
CA GLN A 33 7.63 2.27 13.78
C GLN A 33 6.21 1.95 13.28
N PRO A 34 5.19 2.59 13.88
CA PRO A 34 3.83 2.55 13.37
C PRO A 34 3.76 2.95 11.90
N PHE A 35 2.78 2.41 11.16
CA PHE A 35 2.58 2.75 9.74
C PHE A 35 2.49 4.26 9.50
N THR A 36 1.93 5.01 10.46
CA THR A 36 1.78 6.47 10.42
C THR A 36 3.09 7.25 10.44
N ASP A 37 4.18 6.63 10.89
CA ASP A 37 5.49 7.28 11.04
C ASP A 37 6.49 6.78 9.97
N GLN A 38 6.08 5.83 9.14
CA GLN A 38 6.90 5.32 8.05
C GLN A 38 7.08 6.37 6.93
N PRO A 39 8.16 6.25 6.11
CA PRO A 39 8.44 7.15 4.98
C PRO A 39 7.25 7.41 4.06
N ILE A 40 6.38 6.42 3.87
CA ILE A 40 5.17 6.55 3.04
C ILE A 40 4.28 7.73 3.49
N LEU A 41 4.08 7.92 4.80
CA LEU A 41 3.25 8.99 5.34
C LEU A 41 4.07 10.23 5.67
N THR A 42 5.29 10.09 6.20
CA THR A 42 6.13 11.26 6.50
C THR A 42 6.49 12.05 5.25
N ILE A 43 6.79 11.38 4.13
CA ILE A 43 6.99 12.05 2.84
C ILE A 43 5.67 12.64 2.33
N SER A 44 4.56 11.90 2.41
CA SER A 44 3.27 12.41 1.94
C SER A 44 2.81 13.67 2.69
N ARG A 45 3.10 13.79 4.00
CA ARG A 45 2.86 15.04 4.75
C ARG A 45 3.72 16.21 4.26
N MET A 46 4.91 15.95 3.72
CA MET A 46 5.80 16.99 3.19
C MET A 46 5.39 17.50 1.80
N VAL A 47 4.91 16.60 0.93
CA VAL A 47 4.68 16.91 -0.49
C VAL A 47 3.23 16.72 -0.94
N GLY A 48 2.34 16.42 -0.01
CA GLY A 48 0.93 16.17 -0.24
C GLY A 48 0.60 14.75 -0.74
N PRO A 49 -0.70 14.43 -0.90
CA PRO A 49 -1.19 13.10 -1.27
C PRO A 49 -0.75 12.66 -2.68
N GLY A 50 -0.32 13.61 -3.52
CA GLY A 50 0.18 13.35 -4.87
C GLY A 50 1.36 12.37 -4.92
N PHE A 51 2.20 12.33 -3.88
CA PHE A 51 3.27 11.33 -3.79
C PHE A 51 2.72 9.91 -3.74
N ALA A 52 1.79 9.65 -2.82
CA ALA A 52 1.19 8.32 -2.67
C ALA A 52 0.43 7.91 -3.94
N ILE A 53 -0.36 8.82 -4.51
CA ILE A 53 -1.09 8.58 -5.77
C ILE A 53 -0.13 8.26 -6.92
N GLY A 54 0.98 9.00 -7.05
CA GLY A 54 2.00 8.74 -8.07
C GLY A 54 2.64 7.35 -7.91
N GLN A 55 2.90 6.91 -6.68
CA GLN A 55 3.42 5.56 -6.41
C GLN A 55 2.40 4.47 -6.79
N VAL A 56 1.11 4.69 -6.52
CA VAL A 56 0.04 3.78 -6.97
C VAL A 56 0.07 3.61 -8.48
N MET A 57 0.11 4.73 -9.22
CA MET A 57 0.13 4.71 -10.68
C MET A 57 1.31 3.91 -11.22
N LYS A 58 2.52 4.19 -10.71
CA LYS A 58 3.74 3.50 -11.12
C LYS A 58 3.64 1.99 -10.86
N LYS A 59 3.28 1.59 -9.64
CA LYS A 59 3.19 0.19 -9.24
C LYS A 59 2.15 -0.58 -10.05
N ALA A 60 0.99 0.01 -10.30
CA ALA A 60 -0.05 -0.60 -11.12
C ALA A 60 0.41 -0.82 -12.58
N GLN A 61 1.12 0.15 -13.17
CA GLN A 61 1.68 0.03 -14.53
C GLN A 61 2.77 -1.06 -14.61
N GLU A 62 3.67 -1.10 -13.64
CA GLU A 62 4.71 -2.14 -13.54
C GLU A 62 4.09 -3.53 -13.34
N ALA A 63 3.09 -3.65 -12.46
CA ALA A 63 2.36 -4.90 -12.23
C ALA A 63 1.68 -5.42 -13.50
N ASN A 64 0.98 -4.56 -14.23
CA ASN A 64 0.35 -4.94 -15.50
C ASN A 64 1.39 -5.44 -16.51
N THR A 65 2.55 -4.78 -16.59
CA THR A 65 3.65 -5.20 -17.46
C THR A 65 4.21 -6.56 -17.05
N MET A 66 4.37 -6.81 -15.74
CA MET A 66 4.84 -8.09 -15.21
C MET A 66 3.86 -9.24 -15.47
N ALA A 67 2.57 -9.01 -15.23
CA ALA A 67 1.53 -10.01 -15.46
C ALA A 67 1.51 -10.45 -16.94
N ARG A 68 1.61 -9.50 -17.88
CA ARG A 68 1.69 -9.79 -19.32
C ARG A 68 2.93 -10.59 -19.73
N ARG A 69 4.00 -10.54 -18.93
CA ARG A 69 5.24 -11.30 -19.13
C ARG A 69 5.27 -12.63 -18.36
N GLY A 70 4.14 -13.04 -17.79
CA GLY A 70 4.01 -14.28 -17.01
C GLY A 70 4.53 -14.19 -15.58
N ASN A 71 4.91 -13.01 -15.09
CA ASN A 71 5.38 -12.80 -13.73
C ASN A 71 4.26 -12.32 -12.80
N SER A 72 3.24 -13.17 -12.64
CA SER A 72 2.03 -12.82 -11.87
C SER A 72 2.29 -12.65 -10.38
N GLN A 73 3.25 -13.38 -9.80
CA GLN A 73 3.58 -13.26 -8.37
C GLN A 73 4.13 -11.87 -8.02
N ASN A 74 5.10 -11.37 -8.80
CA ASN A 74 5.64 -10.02 -8.58
C ASN A 74 4.62 -8.93 -8.94
N ALA A 75 3.78 -9.16 -9.95
CA ALA A 75 2.68 -8.26 -10.26
C ALA A 75 1.73 -8.09 -9.07
N VAL A 76 1.31 -9.19 -8.45
CA VAL A 76 0.46 -9.16 -7.26
C VAL A 76 1.18 -8.47 -6.09
N PHE A 77 2.48 -8.75 -5.88
CA PHE A 77 3.26 -8.08 -4.84
C PHE A 77 3.29 -6.55 -4.99
N GLU A 78 3.45 -6.04 -6.22
CA GLU A 78 3.38 -4.58 -6.48
C GLU A 78 1.98 -4.00 -6.24
N LEU A 79 0.92 -4.73 -6.60
CA LEU A 79 -0.45 -4.30 -6.37
C LEU A 79 -0.81 -4.24 -4.88
N LEU A 80 -0.35 -5.21 -4.07
CA LEU A 80 -0.47 -5.14 -2.61
C LEU A 80 0.24 -3.89 -2.06
N GLY A 81 1.40 -3.55 -2.61
CA GLY A 81 2.11 -2.33 -2.25
C GLY A 81 1.34 -1.07 -2.63
N ALA A 82 0.66 -1.08 -3.79
CA ALA A 82 -0.20 0.01 -4.22
C ALA A 82 -1.42 0.21 -3.29
N ILE A 83 -2.00 -0.87 -2.75
CA ILE A 83 -3.07 -0.79 -1.73
C ILE A 83 -2.57 -0.03 -0.49
N ASN A 84 -1.34 -0.29 -0.04
CA ASN A 84 -0.76 0.42 1.09
C ASN A 84 -0.54 1.92 0.81
N TYR A 85 -0.18 2.29 -0.42
CA TYR A 85 -0.12 3.70 -0.83
C TYR A 85 -1.50 4.36 -0.92
N LEU A 86 -2.54 3.65 -1.37
CA LEU A 86 -3.91 4.15 -1.31
C LEU A 86 -4.35 4.36 0.14
N ALA A 87 -4.04 3.44 1.05
CA ALA A 87 -4.33 3.58 2.48
C ALA A 87 -3.61 4.81 3.07
N ALA A 88 -2.35 5.04 2.72
CA ALA A 88 -1.61 6.24 3.15
C ALA A 88 -2.26 7.54 2.63
N ALA A 89 -2.73 7.56 1.38
CA ALA A 89 -3.44 8.72 0.84
C ALA A 89 -4.75 8.99 1.59
N VAL A 90 -5.53 7.95 1.90
CA VAL A 90 -6.75 8.06 2.71
C VAL A 90 -6.44 8.64 4.09
N ILE A 91 -5.44 8.08 4.79
CA ILE A 91 -5.04 8.57 6.12
C ILE A 91 -4.67 10.05 6.07
N LEU A 92 -3.87 10.48 5.10
CA LEU A 92 -3.45 11.88 4.98
C LEU A 92 -4.65 12.82 4.74
N ILE A 93 -5.56 12.43 3.84
CA ILE A 93 -6.76 13.23 3.54
C ILE A 93 -7.67 13.32 4.77
N GLU A 94 -7.82 12.23 5.53
CA GLU A 94 -8.58 12.24 6.78
C GLU A 94 -7.91 13.09 7.87
N GLU A 95 -6.58 13.13 7.94
CA GLU A 95 -5.84 14.03 8.84
C GLU A 95 -6.17 15.50 8.53
N GLU A 96 -6.24 15.86 7.24
CA GLU A 96 -6.60 17.23 6.80
C GLU A 96 -8.04 17.62 7.15
N TRP A 97 -8.99 16.69 7.12
CA TRP A 97 -10.41 16.97 7.45
C TRP A 97 -10.69 17.04 8.95
N ARG A 98 -9.84 16.42 9.78
CA ARG A 98 -10.01 16.38 11.24
C ARG A 98 -9.23 17.47 11.99
N ALA A 99 -8.35 18.20 11.29
CA ALA A 99 -7.60 19.35 11.80
C ALA A 99 -8.43 20.64 11.73
#